data_AF-A0A5A8F7Q2-F1
#
_entry.id   AF-A0A5A8F7Q2-F1
#
_cell.length_a   1.000
_cell.length_b   1.000
_cell.length_c   1.000
_cell.angle_alpha   90.00
_cell.angle_beta   90.00
_cell.angle_gamma   90.00
#
_symmetry.space_group_name_H-M   'P 1'
#
loop_
_entity.id
_entity.type
_entity.pdbx_description
1 polymer ?
#
loop_
_entity_poly.entity_id
_entity_poly.type
_entity_poly.pdbx_seq_one_letter_code
_entity_poly.pdbx_strand_id
1 'polypeptide(L)'
;MFDLSQLINEINELKSETYLNYSKKVEIAHKMLISEKNKSIRLKNIRKKVELKLPNASYKKKKVLKALIPRLDRKISISNKKIIQLNNIFHKYLDEFKKHREILGLTDHSFLNEFYKD
;
A
#
# COMPACT_ATOMS: atom_id res chain seq x y z
N MET A 1 -6.55 -43.75 23.55
CA MET A 1 -7.29 -43.21 22.39
C MET A 1 -6.84 -41.77 22.21
N PHE A 2 -6.25 -41.43 21.07
CA PHE A 2 -6.00 -40.03 20.73
C PHE A 2 -7.37 -39.35 20.62
N ASP A 3 -7.56 -38.26 21.35
CA ASP A 3 -8.81 -37.51 21.32
C ASP A 3 -8.87 -36.73 20.01
N LEU A 4 -9.59 -37.31 19.03
CA LEU A 4 -9.81 -36.70 17.71
C LEU A 4 -10.37 -35.28 17.82
N SER A 5 -11.12 -34.97 18.89
CA SER A 5 -11.67 -33.63 19.10
C SER A 5 -10.59 -32.58 19.38
N GLN A 6 -9.56 -32.95 20.16
CA GLN A 6 -8.42 -32.07 20.45
C GLN A 6 -7.62 -31.76 19.19
N LEU A 7 -7.36 -32.79 18.36
CA LEU A 7 -6.64 -32.62 17.09
C LEU A 7 -7.42 -31.74 16.11
N ILE A 8 -8.75 -31.87 16.05
CA ILE A 8 -9.62 -31.02 15.22
C ILE A 8 -9.55 -29.56 15.69
N ASN A 9 -9.58 -29.32 17.00
CA ASN A 9 -9.47 -27.97 17.56
C ASN A 9 -8.13 -27.32 17.21
N GLU A 10 -7.01 -28.03 17.40
CA GLU A 10 -5.67 -27.54 17.04
C GLU A 10 -5.57 -27.22 15.53
N ILE A 11 -6.13 -28.06 14.66
CA ILE A 11 -6.18 -27.80 13.21
C ILE A 11 -6.99 -26.53 12.90
N ASN A 12 -8.10 -26.30 13.58
CA ASN A 12 -8.94 -25.13 13.37
C ASN A 12 -8.26 -23.85 13.86
N GLU A 13 -7.56 -23.90 15.00
CA GLU A 13 -6.75 -22.79 15.51
C GLU A 13 -5.64 -22.41 14.52
N LEU A 14 -4.87 -23.39 14.03
CA LEU A 14 -3.81 -23.15 13.05
C LEU A 14 -4.34 -22.54 11.75
N LYS A 15 -5.51 -22.99 11.27
CA LYS A 15 -6.19 -22.40 10.10
C LYS A 15 -6.57 -20.94 10.35
N SER A 16 -7.13 -20.65 11.52
CA SER A 16 -7.54 -19.30 11.93
C SER A 16 -6.34 -18.35 12.02
N GLU A 17 -5.26 -18.78 12.68
CA GLU A 17 -4.02 -17.99 12.79
C GLU A 17 -3.40 -17.72 11.43
N THR A 18 -3.32 -18.74 10.58
CA THR A 18 -2.81 -18.61 9.21
C THR A 18 -3.62 -17.60 8.42
N TYR A 19 -4.96 -17.70 8.49
CA TYR A 19 -5.87 -16.77 7.84
C TYR A 19 -5.68 -15.33 8.33
N LEU A 20 -5.58 -15.13 9.64
CA LEU A 20 -5.33 -13.84 10.26
C LEU A 20 -4.00 -13.23 9.80
N ASN A 21 -2.95 -14.06 9.69
CA ASN A 21 -1.63 -13.63 9.25
C ASN A 21 -1.63 -13.14 7.79
N TYR A 22 -2.33 -13.84 6.89
CA TYR A 22 -2.47 -13.38 5.51
C TYR A 22 -3.29 -12.08 5.42
N SER A 23 -4.40 -12.00 6.15
CA SER A 23 -5.21 -10.77 6.21
C SER A 23 -4.37 -9.57 6.68
N LYS A 24 -3.57 -9.73 7.73
CA LYS A 24 -2.68 -8.66 8.25
C LYS A 24 -1.65 -8.21 7.22
N LYS A 25 -1.05 -9.14 6.46
CA LYS A 25 -0.07 -8.79 5.41
C LYS A 25 -0.70 -7.92 4.32
N VAL A 26 -1.92 -8.27 3.88
CA VAL A 26 -2.68 -7.50 2.90
C VAL A 26 -3.00 -6.10 3.44
N GLU A 27 -3.51 -6.02 4.67
CA GLU A 27 -3.86 -4.75 5.32
C GLU A 27 -2.66 -3.81 5.48
N ILE A 28 -1.52 -4.34 5.93
CA ILE A 28 -0.27 -3.57 6.09
C ILE A 28 0.20 -3.05 4.73
N ALA A 29 0.25 -3.90 3.71
CA ALA A 29 0.67 -3.50 2.37
C ALA A 29 -0.24 -2.42 1.77
N HIS A 30 -1.56 -2.55 1.95
CA HIS A 30 -2.55 -1.57 1.50
C HIS A 30 -2.39 -0.21 2.22
N LYS A 31 -2.24 -0.21 3.55
CA LYS A 31 -1.98 1.02 4.33
C LYS A 31 -0.68 1.71 3.89
N MET A 32 0.38 0.95 3.65
CA MET A 32 1.64 1.49 3.14
C MET A 32 1.48 2.10 1.74
N LEU A 33 0.74 1.43 0.85
CA LEU A 33 0.43 1.92 -0.48
C LEU A 33 -0.33 3.26 -0.44
N ILE A 34 -1.42 3.33 0.33
CA ILE A 34 -2.20 4.56 0.51
C ILE A 34 -1.33 5.70 1.07
N SER A 35 -0.52 5.39 2.09
CA SER A 35 0.37 6.38 2.71
C SER A 35 1.36 6.98 1.69
N GLU A 36 1.97 6.13 0.86
CA GLU A 36 2.90 6.59 -0.18
C GLU A 36 2.17 7.33 -1.32
N LYS A 37 0.97 6.90 -1.74
CA LYS A 37 0.10 7.65 -2.68
C LYS A 37 -0.18 9.07 -2.17
N ASN A 38 -0.61 9.19 -0.91
CA ASN A 38 -0.89 10.48 -0.26
C ASN A 38 0.34 11.37 -0.19
N LYS A 39 1.50 10.79 0.13
CA LYS A 39 2.78 11.51 0.13
C LYS A 39 3.14 12.02 -1.27
N SER A 40 2.97 11.21 -2.32
CA SER A 40 3.21 11.64 -3.71
C SER A 40 2.31 12.81 -4.11
N ILE A 41 1.02 12.74 -3.77
CA ILE A 41 0.05 13.84 -4.01
C ILE A 41 0.50 15.12 -3.31
N ARG A 42 0.89 15.05 -2.03
CA ARG A 42 1.40 16.21 -1.28
C ARG A 42 2.63 16.82 -1.94
N LEU A 43 3.58 16.00 -2.40
CA LEU A 43 4.78 16.47 -3.10
C LEU A 43 4.43 17.19 -4.42
N LYS A 44 3.53 16.62 -5.21
CA LYS A 44 3.02 17.25 -6.45
C LYS A 44 2.33 18.59 -6.16
N ASN A 45 1.54 18.67 -5.10
CA ASN A 45 0.89 19.91 -4.68
C ASN A 45 1.91 20.98 -4.24
N ILE A 46 2.96 20.59 -3.51
CA ILE A 46 4.05 21.50 -3.14
C ILE A 46 4.77 22.00 -4.40
N ARG A 47 5.09 21.10 -5.35
CA ARG A 47 5.73 21.46 -6.62
C ARG A 47 4.90 22.49 -7.39
N LYS A 48 3.59 22.25 -7.55
CA LYS A 48 2.67 23.19 -8.20
C LYS A 48 2.66 24.56 -7.51
N LYS A 49 2.64 24.59 -6.17
CA LYS A 49 2.74 25.85 -5.40
C LYS A 49 4.07 26.57 -5.60
N VAL A 50 5.18 25.85 -5.74
CA VAL A 50 6.50 26.42 -6.03
C VAL A 50 6.53 27.03 -7.43
N GLU A 51 5.99 26.34 -8.44
CA GLU A 51 5.89 26.83 -9.81
C GLU A 51 5.06 28.12 -9.90
N LEU A 52 3.89 28.16 -9.22
CA LEU A 52 3.04 29.36 -9.19
C LEU A 52 3.70 30.56 -8.51
N LYS A 53 4.57 30.33 -7.51
CA LYS A 53 5.28 31.39 -6.79
C LYS A 53 6.52 31.89 -7.54
N LEU A 54 7.09 31.07 -8.43
CA LEU A 54 8.33 31.37 -9.14
C LEU A 54 8.31 32.68 -9.96
N PRO A 55 7.29 32.98 -10.79
CA PRO A 55 7.30 34.19 -11.62
C PRO A 55 7.30 35.48 -10.79
N ASN A 56 6.54 35.50 -9.68
CA ASN A 56 6.31 36.66 -8.83
C ASN A 56 7.34 36.81 -7.69
N ALA A 57 8.31 35.90 -7.58
CA ALA A 57 9.31 35.93 -6.52
C ALA A 57 10.44 36.94 -6.82
N SER A 58 11.03 37.51 -5.77
CA SER A 58 12.25 38.33 -5.87
C SER A 58 13.44 37.49 -6.39
N TYR A 59 14.45 38.16 -6.95
CA TYR A 59 15.62 37.48 -7.55
C TYR A 59 16.28 36.46 -6.62
N LYS A 60 16.53 36.83 -5.36
CA LYS A 60 17.09 35.93 -4.34
C LYS A 60 16.20 34.69 -4.11
N LYS A 61 14.87 34.88 -4.02
CA LYS A 61 13.90 33.78 -3.85
C LYS A 61 13.78 32.90 -5.10
N LYS A 62 13.86 33.47 -6.31
CA LYS A 62 13.84 32.70 -7.57
C LYS A 62 14.97 31.66 -7.62
N LYS A 63 16.18 32.00 -7.18
CA LYS A 63 17.32 31.06 -7.13
C LYS A 63 16.99 29.84 -6.24
N VAL A 64 16.40 30.09 -5.07
CA VAL A 64 16.00 29.02 -4.13
C VAL A 64 14.88 28.17 -4.70
N LEU A 65 13.82 28.78 -5.25
CA LEU A 65 12.69 28.06 -5.82
C LEU A 65 13.11 27.21 -7.03
N LYS A 66 13.98 27.73 -7.92
CA LYS A 66 14.56 26.97 -9.03
C LYS A 66 15.36 25.75 -8.56
N ALA A 67 16.11 25.87 -7.46
CA ALA A 67 16.84 24.75 -6.89
C ALA A 67 15.93 23.72 -6.19
N LEU A 68 14.75 24.16 -5.71
CA LEU A 68 13.79 23.30 -5.02
C LEU A 68 13.01 22.39 -5.99
N ILE A 69 12.67 22.88 -7.18
CA ILE A 69 11.95 22.12 -8.22
C ILE A 69 12.61 20.75 -8.51
N PRO A 70 13.90 20.65 -8.90
CA PRO A 70 14.51 19.37 -9.21
C PRO A 70 14.60 18.43 -8.00
N ARG A 71 14.67 18.98 -6.77
CA ARG A 71 14.63 18.18 -5.54
C ARG A 71 13.25 17.57 -5.33
N LEU A 72 12.19 18.33 -5.58
CA LEU A 72 10.81 17.83 -5.53
C LEU A 72 10.56 16.79 -6.62
N ASP A 73 11.04 17.02 -7.84
CA ASP A 73 10.91 16.08 -8.96
C ASP A 73 11.57 14.74 -8.66
N ARG A 74 12.79 14.78 -8.10
CA ARG A 74 13.47 13.56 -7.66
C ARG A 74 12.67 12.83 -6.58
N LYS A 75 12.13 13.54 -5.59
CA LYS A 75 11.31 12.93 -4.52
C LYS A 75 10.01 12.34 -5.08
N ILE A 76 9.34 13.00 -6.02
CA ILE A 76 8.14 12.49 -6.69
C ILE A 76 8.47 11.24 -7.49
N SER A 77 9.56 11.25 -8.26
CA SER A 77 10.01 10.08 -9.03
C SER A 77 10.28 8.87 -8.13
N ILE A 78 11.00 9.05 -7.03
CA ILE A 78 11.25 7.99 -6.04
C ILE A 78 9.93 7.48 -5.44
N SER A 79 9.03 8.40 -5.05
CA SER A 79 7.73 8.03 -4.48
C SER A 79 6.89 7.24 -5.47
N ASN A 80 6.85 7.63 -6.75
CA ASN A 80 6.14 6.89 -7.79
C ASN A 80 6.71 5.47 -8.00
N LYS A 81 8.04 5.31 -8.02
CA LYS A 81 8.67 3.98 -8.08
C LYS A 81 8.25 3.11 -6.89
N LYS A 82 8.21 3.70 -5.69
CA LYS A 82 7.80 3.00 -4.48
C LYS A 82 6.31 2.65 -4.49
N ILE A 83 5.44 3.51 -5.04
CA ILE A 83 4.02 3.19 -5.25
C ILE A 83 3.87 1.95 -6.13
N ILE A 84 4.60 1.86 -7.24
CA ILE A 84 4.57 0.68 -8.12
C ILE A 84 4.99 -0.58 -7.36
N GLN A 85 6.09 -0.51 -6.61
CA GLN A 85 6.58 -1.63 -5.81
C GLN A 85 5.57 -2.08 -4.75
N LEU A 86 4.99 -1.13 -4.01
CA LEU A 86 3.99 -1.41 -2.98
C LEU A 86 2.69 -1.96 -3.58
N ASN A 87 2.30 -1.49 -4.77
CA ASN A 87 1.14 -2.02 -5.49
C ASN A 87 1.35 -3.49 -5.86
N ASN A 88 2.54 -3.83 -6.37
CA ASN A 88 2.89 -5.22 -6.70
C ASN A 88 2.91 -6.12 -5.45
N ILE A 89 3.45 -5.62 -4.33
CA ILE A 89 3.47 -6.35 -3.05
C ILE A 89 2.05 -6.56 -2.53
N PHE A 90 1.21 -5.52 -2.58
CA PHE A 90 -0.19 -5.58 -2.17
C PHE A 90 -0.95 -6.65 -2.96
N HIS A 91 -0.86 -6.62 -4.30
CA HIS A 91 -1.54 -7.62 -5.13
C HIS A 91 -1.00 -9.03 -4.89
N LYS A 92 0.32 -9.19 -4.74
CA LYS A 92 0.90 -10.49 -4.39
C LYS A 92 0.27 -11.06 -3.11
N TYR A 93 0.19 -10.26 -2.04
CA TYR A 93 -0.42 -10.73 -0.79
C TYR A 93 -1.93 -10.93 -0.90
N LEU A 94 -2.62 -10.11 -1.68
CA LEU A 94 -4.06 -10.28 -1.92
C LEU A 94 -4.34 -11.61 -2.65
N ASP A 95 -3.53 -11.94 -3.65
CA ASP A 95 -3.65 -13.19 -4.40
C ASP A 95 -3.28 -14.41 -3.53
N GLU A 96 -2.23 -14.31 -2.71
CA GLU A 96 -1.91 -15.33 -1.70
C GLU A 96 -3.09 -15.55 -0.74
N PHE A 97 -3.72 -14.46 -0.28
CA PHE A 97 -4.87 -14.55 0.63
C PHE A 97 -6.09 -15.21 -0.02
N LYS A 98 -6.38 -14.86 -1.29
CA LYS A 98 -7.46 -15.50 -2.08
C LYS A 98 -7.21 -17.00 -2.28
N LYS A 99 -5.98 -17.40 -2.64
CA LYS A 99 -5.61 -18.81 -2.78
C LYS A 99 -5.81 -19.58 -1.48
N HIS A 100 -5.41 -19.00 -0.34
CA HIS A 100 -5.63 -19.63 0.95
C HIS A 100 -7.11 -19.74 1.33
N ARG A 101 -7.94 -18.77 0.95
CA ARG A 101 -9.40 -18.85 1.09
C ARG A 101 -10.00 -19.98 0.25
N GLU A 102 -9.56 -20.14 -0.99
CA GLU A 102 -10.00 -21.21 -1.87
C GLU A 102 -9.66 -22.61 -1.33
N ILE A 103 -8.47 -22.78 -0.74
CA ILE A 103 -8.08 -24.04 -0.06
C ILE A 103 -9.04 -24.37 1.10
N LEU A 104 -9.62 -23.35 1.74
CA LEU A 104 -10.60 -23.50 2.81
C LEU A 104 -12.05 -23.62 2.29
N GLY A 105 -12.26 -23.72 0.97
CA GLY A 105 -13.59 -23.78 0.34
C GLY A 105 -14.30 -22.41 0.26
N LEU A 106 -13.62 -21.32 0.60
CA LEU A 106 -14.15 -19.96 0.55
C LEU A 106 -13.82 -19.31 -0.81
N THR A 107 -14.57 -19.67 -1.85
CA THR A 107 -14.31 -19.22 -3.23
C THR A 107 -14.90 -17.85 -3.57
N ASP A 108 -15.85 -17.35 -2.76
CA ASP A 108 -16.34 -15.99 -2.91
C ASP A 108 -15.34 -14.97 -2.32
N HIS A 109 -14.80 -14.15 -3.21
CA HIS A 109 -13.86 -13.07 -2.90
C HIS A 109 -14.45 -11.68 -3.15
N SER A 110 -15.75 -11.57 -3.42
CA SER A 110 -16.47 -10.31 -3.70
C SER A 110 -16.18 -9.25 -2.63
N PHE A 111 -16.29 -9.63 -1.35
CA PHE A 111 -15.98 -8.78 -0.21
C PHE A 111 -14.55 -8.20 -0.27
N LEU A 112 -13.54 -9.02 -0.61
CA LEU A 112 -12.15 -8.55 -0.68
C LEU A 112 -11.93 -7.58 -1.83
N ASN A 113 -12.57 -7.85 -2.97
CA ASN A 113 -12.50 -6.98 -4.14
C ASN A 113 -13.15 -5.62 -3.87
N GLU A 114 -14.24 -5.59 -3.09
CA GLU A 114 -14.94 -4.36 -2.72
C GLU A 114 -14.21 -3.59 -1.61
N PHE A 115 -13.74 -4.28 -0.57
CA PHE A 115 -13.06 -3.67 0.57
C PHE A 115 -11.75 -2.98 0.18
N TYR A 116 -11.01 -3.56 -0.76
CA TYR A 116 -9.75 -2.99 -1.25
C TYR A 116 -9.90 -2.27 -2.60
N LYS A 117 -11.11 -1.85 -2.94
CA LYS A 117 -11.38 -1.04 -4.13
C LYS A 117 -10.88 0.39 -3.88
N ASP A 118 -9.64 0.65 -4.28
CA ASP A 118 -9.01 1.98 -4.33
C ASP A 118 -9.30 2.72 -5.64
#